data_AF-A0A1B3MWA0-F1
#
_entry.id   AF-A0A1B3MWA0-F1
#
_cell.length_a   1.000
_cell.length_b   1.000
_cell.length_c   1.000
_cell.angle_alpha   90.00
_cell.angle_beta   90.00
_cell.angle_gamma   90.00
#
_symmetry.space_group_name_H-M   'P 1'
#
loop_
_entity.id
_entity.type
_entity.pdbx_description
1 polymer ?
#
loop_
_entity_poly.entity_id
_entity_poly.type
_entity_poly.pdbx_seq_one_letter_code
_entity_poly.pdbx_strand_id
1 'polypeptide(L)'
;MPEIVSEEQQRRLSRNIMIAAAVAILFFIFAAIVTVRTFSGVDRYEAALGEIRDVTLDDGSIVHLNSDSEVEVRFTGHGRKVRIVKGEASFDVAPDSERPFDVEVRSALIRAVGTAFNVRMRPALTELTVTHGTVTVHCGNKAQQRVTAGNGAVIQPRTIVLTRLGDRLVSQRIAWRHQMLELDGETIEQATAEFNRYRKAPILIGDTRVSPLRIGGRFRVHDSRAFLSALERTLLVRTVRGEDGSVMLLYRDEESTQASESDRS
;
A
#
# COMPACT_ATOMS: atom_id res chain seq x y z
N MET A 1 -52.25 22.12 56.81
CA MET A 1 -51.09 22.72 57.49
C MET A 1 -49.86 22.39 56.65
N PRO A 2 -49.15 23.38 56.08
CA PRO A 2 -47.89 23.11 55.39
C PRO A 2 -46.81 22.84 56.44
N GLU A 3 -46.10 21.72 56.27
CA GLU A 3 -44.97 21.31 57.09
C GLU A 3 -43.78 22.24 56.78
N ILE A 4 -43.43 23.12 57.71
CA ILE A 4 -42.30 24.04 57.57
C ILE A 4 -41.04 23.20 57.74
N VAL A 5 -40.41 22.85 56.62
CA VAL A 5 -39.11 22.17 56.59
C VAL A 5 -38.09 23.07 57.29
N SER A 6 -37.42 22.54 58.32
CA SER A 6 -36.41 23.28 59.08
C SER A 6 -35.23 23.71 58.18
N GLU A 7 -34.65 24.90 58.42
CA GLU A 7 -33.50 25.42 57.66
C GLU A 7 -32.33 24.42 57.59
N GLU A 8 -32.20 23.58 58.61
CA GLU A 8 -31.15 22.56 58.70
C GLU A 8 -31.37 21.41 57.70
N GLN A 9 -32.63 20.99 57.49
CA GLN A 9 -32.98 20.01 56.46
C GLN A 9 -32.76 20.59 55.06
N GLN A 10 -33.11 21.86 54.82
CA GLN A 10 -32.87 22.52 53.53
C GLN A 10 -31.37 22.61 53.17
N ARG A 11 -30.50 22.92 54.14
CA ARG A 11 -29.03 22.97 53.93
C ARG A 11 -28.41 21.60 53.69
N ARG A 12 -28.92 20.55 54.36
CA ARG A 12 -28.47 19.17 54.14
C ARG A 12 -28.90 18.66 52.77
N LEU A 13 -30.13 18.96 52.34
CA LEU A 13 -30.61 18.63 51.00
C LEU A 13 -29.83 19.36 49.91
N SER A 14 -29.58 20.67 50.04
CA SER A 14 -28.82 21.41 49.04
C SER A 14 -27.35 20.95 48.95
N ARG A 15 -26.71 20.63 50.08
CA ARG A 15 -25.37 20.04 50.10
C ARG A 15 -25.33 18.65 49.46
N ASN A 16 -26.30 17.80 49.73
CA ASN A 16 -26.37 16.46 49.15
C ASN A 16 -26.63 16.53 47.63
N ILE A 17 -27.47 17.47 47.17
CA ILE A 17 -27.70 17.74 45.74
C ILE A 17 -26.41 18.25 45.08
N MET A 18 -25.67 19.15 45.73
CA MET A 18 -24.39 19.66 45.21
C MET A 18 -23.32 18.56 45.10
N ILE A 19 -23.24 17.67 46.10
CA ILE A 19 -22.32 16.52 46.06
C ILE A 19 -22.73 15.54 44.95
N ALA A 20 -24.02 15.22 44.83
CA ALA A 20 -24.52 14.35 43.77
C ALA A 20 -24.26 14.92 42.38
N ALA A 21 -24.44 16.24 42.19
CA ALA A 21 -24.14 16.92 40.94
C ALA A 21 -22.64 16.88 40.60
N ALA A 22 -21.76 17.11 41.58
CA ALA A 22 -20.31 17.03 41.39
C ALA A 22 -19.84 15.62 41.01
N VAL A 23 -20.39 14.58 41.65
CA VAL A 23 -20.10 13.17 41.33
C VAL A 23 -20.59 12.80 39.93
N ALA A 24 -21.79 13.24 39.55
CA ALA A 24 -22.34 13.01 38.21
C ALA A 24 -21.49 13.68 37.12
N ILE A 25 -21.02 14.91 37.35
CA ILE A 25 -20.12 15.62 36.42
C ILE A 25 -18.78 14.89 36.30
N LEU A 26 -18.17 14.46 37.41
CA LEU A 26 -16.92 13.69 37.36
C LEU A 26 -17.09 12.37 36.61
N PHE A 27 -18.20 11.67 36.83
CA PHE A 27 -18.52 10.44 36.12
C PHE A 27 -18.71 10.69 34.61
N PHE A 28 -19.39 11.77 34.23
CA PHE A 28 -19.60 12.12 32.82
C PHE A 28 -18.30 12.52 32.13
N ILE A 29 -17.41 13.26 32.81
CA ILE A 29 -16.07 13.60 32.32
C ILE A 29 -15.23 12.34 32.17
N PHE A 30 -15.24 11.44 33.17
CA PHE A 30 -14.53 10.17 33.12
C PHE A 30 -15.03 9.29 31.99
N ALA A 31 -16.36 9.15 31.85
CA ALA A 31 -16.99 8.41 30.76
C ALA A 31 -16.64 9.03 29.40
N ALA A 32 -16.69 10.36 29.25
CA ALA A 32 -16.31 11.04 28.02
C ALA A 32 -14.83 10.83 27.67
N ILE A 33 -13.92 10.90 28.64
CA ILE A 33 -12.48 10.61 28.44
C ILE A 33 -12.27 9.15 28.02
N VAL A 34 -12.96 8.20 28.67
CA VAL A 34 -12.89 6.78 28.33
C VAL A 34 -13.46 6.54 26.93
N THR A 35 -14.62 7.13 26.60
CA THR A 35 -15.23 7.00 25.27
C THR A 35 -14.34 7.60 24.18
N VAL A 36 -13.78 8.80 24.39
CA VAL A 36 -12.84 9.42 23.45
C VAL A 36 -11.60 8.55 23.29
N ARG A 37 -11.01 8.01 24.37
CA ARG A 37 -9.85 7.12 24.27
C ARG A 37 -10.15 5.76 23.64
N THR A 38 -11.38 5.26 23.76
CA THR A 38 -11.77 3.96 23.19
C THR A 38 -12.20 4.06 21.73
N PHE A 39 -12.61 5.25 21.27
CA PHE A 39 -13.12 5.49 19.92
C PHE A 39 -12.25 6.41 19.05
N SER A 40 -11.16 6.97 19.56
CA SER A 40 -10.30 7.89 18.80
C SER A 40 -8.92 7.31 18.59
N GLY A 41 -8.57 7.07 17.32
CA GLY A 41 -7.25 6.68 16.87
C GLY A 41 -7.34 5.86 15.60
N VAL A 42 -7.60 6.53 14.47
CA VAL A 42 -7.20 5.98 13.18
C VAL A 42 -5.87 6.63 12.86
N ASP A 43 -4.79 5.87 12.94
CA ASP A 43 -3.47 6.36 12.56
C ASP A 43 -3.32 6.27 11.05
N ARG A 44 -2.91 7.38 10.44
CA ARG A 44 -2.74 7.48 8.99
C ARG A 44 -1.27 7.52 8.65
N TYR A 45 -0.85 6.60 7.79
CA TYR A 45 0.52 6.51 7.32
C TYR A 45 0.54 6.65 5.80
N GLU A 46 1.42 7.52 5.31
CA GLU A 46 1.54 7.86 3.91
C GLU A 46 3.01 7.80 3.47
N ALA A 47 3.22 7.40 2.22
CA ALA A 47 4.47 7.54 1.50
C ALA A 47 4.23 8.43 0.28
N ALA A 48 5.03 9.49 0.15
CA ALA A 48 4.95 10.40 -0.99
C ALA A 48 5.34 9.72 -2.31
N LEU A 49 5.08 10.41 -3.43
CA LEU A 49 5.55 9.96 -4.74
C LEU A 49 7.09 9.87 -4.76
N GLY A 50 7.60 8.68 -5.05
CA GLY A 50 9.01 8.35 -5.04
C GLY A 50 9.56 8.02 -3.65
N GLU A 51 8.72 7.88 -2.62
CA GLU A 51 9.15 7.48 -1.28
C GLU A 51 8.84 6.00 -1.04
N ILE A 52 9.76 5.28 -0.40
CA ILE A 52 9.48 3.99 0.23
C ILE A 52 9.66 4.20 1.73
N ARG A 53 8.64 3.85 2.51
CA ARG A 53 8.58 4.18 3.93
C ARG A 53 8.24 2.94 4.76
N ASP A 54 9.03 2.71 5.81
CA ASP A 54 8.79 1.64 6.77
C ASP A 54 8.15 2.23 8.03
N VAL A 55 7.11 1.56 8.53
CA VAL A 55 6.35 1.94 9.72
C VAL A 55 6.24 0.74 10.65
N THR A 56 6.76 0.88 11.87
CA THR A 56 6.52 -0.09 12.94
C THR A 56 5.22 0.27 13.66
N LEU A 57 4.29 -0.68 13.72
CA LEU A 57 3.00 -0.54 14.41
C LEU A 57 3.11 -0.91 15.90
N ASP A 58 2.10 -0.53 16.68
CA ASP A 58 2.05 -0.76 18.13
C ASP A 58 2.11 -2.23 18.56
N ASP A 59 1.74 -3.17 17.69
CA ASP A 59 1.81 -4.61 17.93
C ASP A 59 3.16 -5.23 17.52
N GLY A 60 4.11 -4.41 17.05
CA GLY A 60 5.40 -4.84 16.52
C GLY A 60 5.38 -5.29 15.06
N SER A 61 4.21 -5.29 14.39
CA SER A 61 4.14 -5.52 12.96
C SER A 61 4.83 -4.39 12.19
N ILE A 62 5.39 -4.70 11.02
CA ILE A 62 6.00 -3.71 10.13
C ILE A 62 5.15 -3.57 8.87
N VAL A 63 4.84 -2.32 8.52
CA VAL A 63 4.23 -1.95 7.24
C VAL A 63 5.27 -1.25 6.39
N HIS A 64 5.60 -1.84 5.25
CA HIS A 64 6.35 -1.20 4.19
C HIS A 64 5.35 -0.55 3.24
N LEU A 65 5.46 0.76 3.04
CA LEU A 65 4.68 1.52 2.08
C LEU A 65 5.52 1.79 0.84
N ASN A 66 5.00 1.45 -0.33
CA ASN A 66 5.61 1.81 -1.59
C ASN A 66 5.25 3.26 -1.98
N SER A 67 5.86 3.78 -3.04
CA SER A 67 5.57 5.09 -3.61
C SER A 67 4.08 5.35 -3.81
N ASP A 68 3.64 6.55 -3.42
CA ASP A 68 2.25 7.03 -3.52
C ASP A 68 1.23 6.08 -2.84
N SER A 69 1.56 5.65 -1.62
CA SER A 69 0.73 4.71 -0.85
C SER A 69 0.24 5.33 0.44
N GLU A 70 -0.91 4.83 0.89
CA GLU A 70 -1.57 5.30 2.09
C GLU A 70 -2.33 4.16 2.77
N VAL A 71 -2.13 4.05 4.08
CA VAL A 71 -2.85 3.11 4.94
C VAL A 71 -3.40 3.81 6.17
N GLU A 72 -4.53 3.31 6.64
CA GLU A 72 -5.13 3.67 7.91
C GLU A 72 -5.10 2.47 8.85
N VAL A 73 -4.66 2.69 10.08
CA VAL A 73 -4.49 1.64 11.08
C VAL A 73 -5.42 1.94 12.25
N ARG A 74 -6.14 0.91 12.69
CA ARG A 74 -7.02 0.97 13.86
C ARG A 74 -6.91 -0.33 14.64
N PHE A 75 -6.23 -0.28 15.78
CA PHE A 75 -6.13 -1.42 16.69
C PHE A 75 -7.13 -1.28 17.83
N THR A 76 -7.70 -2.41 18.23
CA THR A 76 -8.64 -2.51 19.34
C THR A 76 -8.30 -3.73 20.20
N GLY A 77 -8.94 -3.88 21.35
CA GLY A 77 -8.80 -5.09 22.18
C GLY A 77 -9.18 -6.40 21.47
N HIS A 78 -9.97 -6.35 20.39
CA HIS A 78 -10.52 -7.53 19.72
C HIS A 78 -9.95 -7.76 18.31
N GLY A 79 -9.05 -6.91 17.82
CA GLY A 79 -8.54 -7.04 16.47
C GLY A 79 -7.64 -5.89 16.03
N ARG A 80 -6.83 -6.20 15.02
CA ARG A 80 -5.87 -5.29 14.39
C ARG A 80 -6.34 -5.02 12.96
N LYS A 81 -6.92 -3.85 12.72
CA LYS A 81 -7.43 -3.51 11.38
C LYS A 81 -6.50 -2.53 10.69
N VAL A 82 -6.24 -2.79 9.42
CA VAL A 82 -5.54 -1.88 8.51
C VAL A 82 -6.37 -1.73 7.25
N ARG A 83 -6.53 -0.52 6.74
CA ARG A 83 -7.23 -0.23 5.49
C ARG A 83 -6.23 0.37 4.50
N ILE A 84 -6.06 -0.27 3.35
CA ILE A 84 -5.26 0.32 2.26
C ILE A 84 -6.15 1.29 1.50
N VAL A 85 -5.80 2.57 1.56
CA VAL A 85 -6.54 3.64 0.89
C VAL A 85 -6.13 3.71 -0.58
N LYS A 86 -4.82 3.67 -0.84
CA LYS A 86 -4.23 3.62 -2.19
C LYS A 86 -2.83 3.01 -2.17
N GLY A 87 -2.33 2.69 -3.36
CA GLY A 87 -0.96 2.27 -3.60
C GLY A 87 -0.69 0.80 -3.29
N GLU A 88 0.48 0.54 -2.71
CA GLU A 88 1.01 -0.79 -2.43
C GLU A 88 1.65 -0.84 -1.05
N ALA A 89 1.33 -1.87 -0.29
CA ALA A 89 1.88 -2.09 1.04
C ALA A 89 2.28 -3.56 1.24
N SER A 90 3.44 -3.78 1.85
CA SER A 90 3.86 -5.09 2.35
C SER A 90 3.79 -5.11 3.87
N PHE A 91 3.30 -6.21 4.42
CA PHE A 91 3.08 -6.40 5.84
C PHE A 91 3.93 -7.56 6.32
N ASP A 92 4.75 -7.32 7.33
CA ASP A 92 5.40 -8.35 8.13
C ASP A 92 4.67 -8.37 9.50
N VAL A 93 3.70 -9.27 9.64
CA VAL A 93 2.72 -9.26 10.74
C VAL A 93 3.24 -10.04 11.94
N ALA A 94 3.25 -9.40 13.11
CA ALA A 94 3.55 -10.03 14.39
C ALA A 94 2.52 -11.15 14.71
N PRO A 95 2.95 -12.34 15.15
CA PRO A 95 2.04 -13.42 15.54
C PRO A 95 1.17 -13.02 16.73
N ASP A 96 -0.16 -13.09 16.55
CA ASP A 96 -1.16 -12.93 17.62
C ASP A 96 -2.45 -13.59 17.12
N SER A 97 -2.79 -14.75 17.68
CA SER A 97 -3.97 -15.54 17.31
C SER A 97 -5.25 -15.05 17.98
N GLU A 98 -5.14 -14.30 19.07
CA GLU A 98 -6.29 -13.76 19.80
C GLU A 98 -6.84 -12.52 19.10
N ARG A 99 -5.96 -11.72 18.49
CA ARG A 99 -6.32 -10.53 17.70
C ARG A 99 -5.84 -10.70 16.26
N PRO A 100 -6.67 -11.19 15.34
CA PRO A 100 -6.27 -11.34 13.93
C PRO A 100 -5.90 -9.98 13.31
N PHE A 101 -5.01 -10.02 12.31
CA PHE A 101 -4.60 -8.87 11.52
C PHE A 101 -5.41 -8.83 10.22
N ASP A 102 -6.30 -7.86 10.12
CA ASP A 102 -7.27 -7.72 9.05
C ASP A 102 -6.89 -6.53 8.15
N VAL A 103 -6.56 -6.80 6.90
CA VAL A 103 -6.29 -5.79 5.87
C VAL A 103 -7.51 -5.65 4.96
N GLU A 104 -8.15 -4.49 5.02
CA GLU A 104 -9.26 -4.09 4.16
C GLU A 104 -8.72 -3.37 2.92
N VAL A 105 -9.11 -3.85 1.74
CA VAL A 105 -8.74 -3.25 0.45
C VAL A 105 -9.91 -3.35 -0.51
N ARG A 106 -10.48 -2.19 -0.87
CA ARG A 106 -11.74 -2.12 -1.65
C ARG A 106 -12.84 -2.99 -1.03
N SER A 107 -13.30 -4.03 -1.73
CA SER A 107 -14.34 -4.96 -1.27
C SER A 107 -13.78 -6.25 -0.66
N ALA A 108 -12.47 -6.33 -0.43
CA ALA A 108 -11.78 -7.51 0.05
C ALA A 108 -11.27 -7.32 1.48
N LEU A 109 -11.36 -8.40 2.25
CA LEU A 109 -10.79 -8.53 3.59
C LEU A 109 -9.74 -9.64 3.54
N ILE A 110 -8.50 -9.30 3.87
CA ILE A 110 -7.36 -10.21 3.92
C ILE A 110 -6.98 -10.39 5.39
N ARG A 111 -7.16 -11.59 5.92
CA ARG A 111 -6.86 -11.92 7.31
C ARG A 111 -5.57 -12.71 7.43
N ALA A 112 -4.73 -12.30 8.37
CA ALA A 112 -3.41 -12.82 8.66
C ALA A 112 -3.26 -13.17 10.16
N VAL A 113 -2.46 -14.20 10.43
CA VAL A 113 -2.00 -14.57 11.78
C VAL A 113 -0.52 -14.92 11.68
N GLY A 114 0.37 -13.98 11.98
CA GLY A 114 1.83 -14.18 11.90
C GLY A 114 2.33 -14.50 10.48
N THR A 115 2.09 -13.60 9.53
CA THR A 115 2.37 -13.83 8.10
C THR A 115 3.10 -12.65 7.47
N ALA A 116 3.79 -12.91 6.37
CA ALA A 116 4.31 -11.86 5.51
C ALA A 116 3.65 -11.90 4.13
N PHE A 117 3.16 -10.75 3.67
CA PHE A 117 2.48 -10.62 2.38
C PHE A 117 2.57 -9.21 1.81
N ASN A 118 2.28 -9.06 0.53
CA ASN A 118 2.24 -7.80 -0.21
C ASN A 118 0.88 -7.65 -0.87
N VAL A 119 0.29 -6.46 -0.74
CA VAL A 119 -0.99 -6.10 -1.34
C VAL A 119 -0.79 -4.86 -2.20
N ARG A 120 -1.09 -5.00 -3.49
CA ARG A 120 -0.98 -3.91 -4.45
C ARG A 120 -2.34 -3.59 -5.03
N MET A 121 -2.76 -2.33 -4.87
CA MET A 121 -3.97 -1.84 -5.50
C MET A 121 -3.67 -1.34 -6.91
N ARG A 122 -4.29 -1.95 -7.92
CA ARG A 122 -4.34 -1.46 -9.31
C ARG A 122 -5.68 -0.75 -9.55
N PRO A 123 -5.85 0.00 -10.65
CA PRO A 123 -7.11 0.68 -10.96
C PRO A 123 -8.34 -0.24 -10.98
N ALA A 124 -8.22 -1.46 -11.52
CA ALA A 124 -9.33 -2.39 -11.71
C ALA A 124 -9.26 -3.68 -10.87
N LEU A 125 -8.17 -3.92 -10.15
CA LEU A 125 -7.95 -5.16 -9.40
C LEU A 125 -7.00 -4.94 -8.21
N THR A 126 -6.94 -5.92 -7.32
CA THR A 126 -5.97 -5.98 -6.22
C THR A 126 -5.13 -7.23 -6.39
N GLU A 127 -3.80 -7.08 -6.33
CA GLU A 127 -2.85 -8.19 -6.38
C GLU A 127 -2.39 -8.50 -4.95
N LEU A 128 -2.57 -9.75 -4.53
CA LEU A 128 -2.03 -10.29 -3.29
C LEU A 128 -0.87 -11.23 -3.62
N THR A 129 0.22 -11.11 -2.86
CA THR A 129 1.38 -12.02 -2.92
C THR A 129 1.75 -12.42 -1.50
N VAL A 130 1.79 -13.72 -1.21
CA VAL A 130 2.14 -14.21 0.14
C VAL A 130 3.57 -14.71 0.12
N THR A 131 4.42 -14.12 0.97
CA THR A 131 5.84 -14.46 1.07
C THR A 131 6.11 -15.45 2.20
N HIS A 132 5.34 -15.35 3.30
CA HIS A 132 5.46 -16.26 4.44
C HIS A 132 4.09 -16.55 5.08
N GLY A 133 3.92 -17.78 5.56
CA GLY A 133 2.71 -18.20 6.27
C GLY A 133 1.51 -18.38 5.35
N THR A 134 0.32 -18.00 5.82
CA THR A 134 -0.95 -18.19 5.11
C THR A 134 -1.93 -17.11 5.48
N VAL A 135 -2.50 -16.47 4.45
CA VAL A 135 -3.60 -15.51 4.63
C VAL A 135 -4.90 -16.10 4.12
N THR A 136 -6.00 -15.56 4.61
CA THR A 136 -7.33 -15.89 4.11
C THR A 136 -7.98 -14.66 3.51
N VAL A 137 -8.52 -14.80 2.31
CA VAL A 137 -9.13 -13.71 1.55
C VAL A 137 -10.62 -13.93 1.46
N HIS A 138 -11.38 -12.89 1.77
CA HIS A 138 -12.82 -12.85 1.62
C HIS A 138 -13.20 -11.63 0.76
N CYS A 139 -14.14 -11.79 -0.18
CA CYS A 139 -14.60 -10.70 -1.04
C CYS A 139 -16.10 -10.84 -1.34
N GLY A 140 -16.92 -9.96 -0.76
CA GLY A 140 -18.38 -10.04 -0.83
C GLY A 140 -18.90 -11.40 -0.35
N ASN A 141 -19.97 -11.92 -0.95
CA ASN A 141 -20.61 -13.18 -0.49
C ASN A 141 -19.88 -14.46 -0.95
N LYS A 142 -18.61 -14.39 -1.34
CA LYS A 142 -17.84 -15.55 -1.80
C LYS A 142 -17.25 -16.31 -0.62
N ALA A 143 -17.09 -17.63 -0.81
CA ALA A 143 -16.37 -18.48 0.13
C ALA A 143 -14.94 -17.97 0.33
N GLN A 144 -14.50 -17.98 1.58
CA GLN A 144 -13.14 -17.62 1.97
C GLN A 144 -12.12 -18.48 1.22
N GLN A 145 -11.11 -17.84 0.64
CA GLN A 145 -10.02 -18.49 -0.08
C GLN A 145 -8.76 -18.44 0.76
N ARG A 146 -8.01 -19.55 0.82
CA ARG A 146 -6.74 -19.64 1.54
C ARG A 146 -5.59 -19.46 0.55
N VAL A 147 -4.67 -18.55 0.86
CA VAL A 147 -3.49 -18.26 0.03
C VAL A 147 -2.24 -18.48 0.88
N THR A 148 -1.38 -19.39 0.46
CA THR A 148 -0.16 -19.76 1.19
C THR A 148 1.08 -19.10 0.58
N ALA A 149 2.19 -19.10 1.31
CA ALA A 149 3.50 -18.69 0.80
C ALA A 149 3.82 -19.30 -0.58
N GLY A 150 4.44 -18.50 -1.45
CA GLY A 150 4.74 -18.88 -2.84
C GLY A 150 3.57 -18.70 -3.82
N ASN A 151 2.38 -18.36 -3.31
CA ASN A 151 1.18 -18.12 -4.10
C ASN A 151 0.71 -16.66 -3.96
N GLY A 152 -0.23 -16.30 -4.81
CA GLY A 152 -0.92 -15.02 -4.78
C GLY A 152 -2.37 -15.16 -5.20
N ALA A 153 -3.05 -14.01 -5.23
CA ALA A 153 -4.39 -13.91 -5.77
C ALA A 153 -4.57 -12.59 -6.52
N VAL A 154 -5.35 -12.63 -7.59
CA VAL A 154 -5.92 -11.43 -8.21
C VAL A 154 -7.36 -11.31 -7.74
N ILE A 155 -7.67 -10.18 -7.13
CA ILE A 155 -8.96 -9.91 -6.52
C ILE A 155 -9.63 -8.79 -7.31
N GLN A 156 -10.80 -9.10 -7.86
CA GLN A 156 -11.68 -8.16 -8.55
C GLN A 156 -13.03 -8.14 -7.82
N PRO A 157 -13.91 -7.17 -8.11
CA PRO A 157 -15.27 -7.20 -7.56
C PRO A 157 -15.93 -8.56 -7.81
N ARG A 158 -16.23 -9.30 -6.74
CA ARG A 158 -16.89 -10.62 -6.74
C ARG A 158 -16.06 -11.80 -7.27
N THR A 159 -14.80 -11.61 -7.65
CA THR A 159 -13.94 -12.67 -8.20
C THR A 159 -12.60 -12.71 -7.48
N ILE A 160 -12.18 -13.91 -7.07
CA ILE A 160 -10.85 -14.19 -6.54
C ILE A 160 -10.24 -15.28 -7.42
N VAL A 161 -9.13 -14.98 -8.08
CA VAL A 161 -8.37 -15.94 -8.89
C VAL A 161 -7.06 -16.23 -8.19
N LEU A 162 -6.85 -17.47 -7.76
CA LEU A 162 -5.60 -17.90 -7.17
C LEU A 162 -4.54 -18.09 -8.25
N THR A 163 -3.30 -17.74 -7.94
CA THR A 163 -2.18 -17.88 -8.88
C THR A 163 -0.97 -18.45 -8.15
N ARG A 164 -0.36 -19.49 -8.73
CA ARG A 164 0.94 -19.97 -8.28
C ARG A 164 2.01 -19.05 -8.85
N LEU A 165 2.77 -18.40 -7.99
CA LEU A 165 3.79 -17.43 -8.40
C LEU A 165 5.18 -18.08 -8.47
N GLY A 166 5.50 -18.92 -7.49
CA GLY A 166 6.86 -19.45 -7.32
C GLY A 166 7.84 -18.38 -6.85
N ASP A 167 9.04 -18.80 -6.44
CA ASP A 167 9.97 -17.95 -5.68
C ASP A 167 10.46 -16.75 -6.49
N ARG A 168 10.68 -16.94 -7.80
CA ARG A 168 11.15 -15.88 -8.70
C ARG A 168 10.17 -14.72 -8.78
N LEU A 169 8.89 -15.01 -9.09
CA LEU A 169 7.87 -13.97 -9.23
C LEU A 169 7.49 -13.35 -7.87
N VAL A 170 7.56 -14.12 -6.79
CA VAL A 170 7.41 -13.57 -5.43
C VAL A 170 8.52 -12.55 -5.14
N SER A 171 9.78 -12.92 -5.40
CA SER A 171 10.94 -12.05 -5.19
C SER A 171 10.82 -10.77 -6.01
N GLN A 172 10.43 -10.90 -7.28
CA GLN A 172 10.19 -9.77 -8.17
C GLN A 172 9.14 -8.79 -7.63
N ARG A 173 8.00 -9.31 -7.13
CA ARG A 173 6.89 -8.48 -6.63
C ARG A 173 7.20 -7.74 -5.33
N ILE A 174 8.21 -8.17 -4.57
CA ILE A 174 8.61 -7.54 -3.31
C ILE A 174 9.96 -6.82 -3.40
N ALA A 175 10.65 -6.86 -4.54
CA ALA A 175 11.96 -6.26 -4.75
C ALA A 175 11.99 -4.74 -4.45
N TRP A 176 10.84 -4.07 -4.60
CA TRP A 176 10.71 -2.64 -4.29
C TRP A 176 11.01 -2.32 -2.83
N ARG A 177 10.80 -3.26 -1.90
CA ARG A 177 11.18 -3.10 -0.47
C ARG A 177 12.68 -2.83 -0.31
N HIS A 178 13.49 -3.26 -1.26
CA HIS A 178 14.93 -3.04 -1.31
C HIS A 178 15.32 -1.95 -2.32
N GLN A 179 14.38 -1.08 -2.67
CA GLN A 179 14.56 -0.02 -3.67
C GLN A 179 14.94 -0.55 -5.07
N MET A 180 14.52 -1.77 -5.40
CA MET A 180 14.82 -2.42 -6.67
C MET A 180 13.54 -2.68 -7.49
N LEU A 181 13.66 -2.56 -8.81
CA LEU A 181 12.77 -3.15 -9.78
C LEU A 181 13.50 -4.34 -10.41
N GLU A 182 12.87 -5.50 -10.34
CA GLU A 182 13.31 -6.69 -11.04
C GLU A 182 12.43 -6.87 -12.27
N LEU A 183 13.07 -6.93 -13.43
CA LEU A 183 12.43 -7.20 -14.70
C LEU A 183 12.95 -8.55 -15.22
N ASP A 184 12.05 -9.43 -15.59
CA ASP A 184 12.32 -10.73 -16.19
C ASP A 184 11.54 -10.91 -17.49
N GLY A 185 11.84 -10.01 -18.44
CA GLY A 185 11.26 -10.04 -19.76
C GLY A 185 9.93 -9.28 -19.88
N GLU A 186 9.61 -8.37 -18.97
CA GLU A 186 8.51 -7.41 -19.12
C GLU A 186 8.65 -6.62 -20.43
N THR A 187 7.50 -6.24 -20.99
CA THR A 187 7.47 -5.30 -22.10
C THR A 187 7.94 -3.92 -21.66
N ILE A 188 8.42 -3.07 -22.59
CA ILE A 188 8.81 -1.70 -22.27
C ILE A 188 7.62 -0.91 -21.71
N GLU A 189 6.41 -1.18 -22.19
CA GLU A 189 5.19 -0.63 -21.60
C GLU A 189 5.05 -0.98 -20.11
N GLN A 190 5.23 -2.25 -19.75
CA GLN A 190 5.17 -2.70 -18.36
C GLN A 190 6.31 -2.11 -17.52
N ALA A 191 7.53 -2.13 -18.03
CA ALA A 191 8.71 -1.60 -17.35
C ALA A 191 8.59 -0.09 -17.09
N THR A 192 8.22 0.69 -18.12
CA THR A 192 8.01 2.14 -17.98
C THR A 192 6.87 2.46 -17.02
N ALA A 193 5.79 1.67 -17.04
CA ALA A 193 4.71 1.82 -16.05
C ALA A 193 5.22 1.59 -14.62
N GLU A 194 6.09 0.61 -14.36
CA GLU A 194 6.68 0.41 -13.03
C GLU A 194 7.64 1.54 -12.62
N PHE A 195 8.50 2.04 -13.53
CA PHE A 195 9.35 3.19 -13.25
C PHE A 195 8.56 4.48 -12.97
N ASN A 196 7.50 4.72 -13.73
CA ASN A 196 6.69 5.93 -13.60
C ASN A 196 5.99 6.05 -12.25
N ARG A 197 5.86 4.94 -11.50
CA ARG A 197 5.37 4.97 -10.11
C ARG A 197 6.25 5.76 -9.17
N TYR A 198 7.53 5.94 -9.49
CA TYR A 198 8.51 6.61 -8.63
C TYR A 198 8.96 7.96 -9.20
N ARG A 199 8.43 8.38 -10.36
CA ARG A 199 8.90 9.58 -11.06
C ARG A 199 7.80 10.64 -11.12
N LYS A 200 8.17 11.88 -10.81
CA LYS A 200 7.33 13.06 -11.07
C LYS A 200 7.21 13.35 -12.57
N ALA A 201 8.34 13.31 -13.27
CA ALA A 201 8.39 13.47 -14.72
C ALA A 201 8.42 12.08 -15.38
N PRO A 202 7.46 11.71 -16.25
CA PRO A 202 7.29 10.32 -16.69
C PRO A 202 8.28 9.90 -17.79
N ILE A 203 8.41 8.60 -17.98
CA ILE A 203 8.91 7.97 -19.21
C ILE A 203 7.69 7.69 -20.10
N LEU A 204 7.64 8.30 -21.27
CA LEU A 204 6.55 8.19 -22.24
C LEU A 204 6.99 7.34 -23.42
N ILE A 205 6.07 6.57 -23.99
CA ILE A 205 6.31 5.85 -25.23
C ILE A 205 5.76 6.70 -26.38
N GLY A 206 6.65 7.28 -27.18
CA GLY A 206 6.29 8.11 -28.33
C GLY A 206 6.11 7.31 -29.62
N ASP A 207 6.61 6.08 -29.66
CA ASP A 207 6.48 5.16 -30.79
C ASP A 207 5.98 3.79 -30.32
N THR A 208 4.83 3.35 -30.85
CA THR A 208 4.17 2.10 -30.44
C THR A 208 5.00 0.84 -30.74
N ARG A 209 5.97 0.92 -31.66
CA ARG A 209 6.92 -0.18 -31.95
C ARG A 209 7.82 -0.49 -30.76
N VAL A 210 8.02 0.46 -29.85
CA VAL A 210 8.82 0.27 -28.63
C VAL A 210 8.06 -0.53 -27.58
N SER A 211 6.73 -0.35 -27.46
CA SER A 211 5.89 -0.95 -26.42
C SER A 211 6.09 -2.46 -26.24
N PRO A 212 6.08 -3.31 -27.30
CA PRO A 212 6.17 -4.76 -27.14
C PRO A 212 7.61 -5.28 -26.95
N LEU A 213 8.64 -4.44 -27.11
CA LEU A 213 10.02 -4.87 -26.88
C LEU A 213 10.18 -5.31 -25.42
N ARG A 214 11.04 -6.29 -25.17
CA ARG A 214 11.20 -6.88 -23.83
C ARG A 214 12.56 -6.55 -23.25
N ILE A 215 12.58 -6.36 -21.94
CA ILE A 215 13.82 -6.13 -21.20
C ILE A 215 13.81 -6.91 -19.90
N GLY A 216 14.95 -7.51 -19.58
CA GLY A 216 15.24 -8.07 -18.27
C GLY A 216 16.32 -7.25 -17.58
N GLY A 217 16.44 -7.45 -16.27
CA GLY A 217 17.49 -6.84 -15.46
C GLY A 217 17.00 -6.38 -14.11
N ARG A 218 17.95 -5.92 -13.28
CA ARG A 218 17.68 -5.37 -11.96
C ARG A 218 18.08 -3.91 -11.96
N PHE A 219 17.17 -3.03 -11.58
CA PHE A 219 17.36 -1.59 -11.61
C PHE A 219 16.96 -0.98 -10.28
N ARG A 220 17.60 0.12 -9.87
CA ARG A 220 17.11 0.85 -8.68
C ARG A 220 15.88 1.66 -9.06
N VAL A 221 14.87 1.70 -8.19
CA VAL A 221 13.60 2.41 -8.43
C VAL A 221 13.80 3.91 -8.72
N HIS A 222 14.85 4.52 -8.16
CA HIS A 222 15.19 5.94 -8.34
C HIS A 222 16.27 6.21 -9.40
N ASP A 223 16.81 5.17 -10.04
CA ASP A 223 17.83 5.31 -11.08
C ASP A 223 17.29 4.79 -12.43
N SER A 224 16.49 5.65 -13.08
CA SER A 224 16.03 5.36 -14.44
C SER A 224 17.14 5.52 -15.48
N ARG A 225 18.31 6.08 -15.15
CA ARG A 225 19.40 6.28 -16.11
C ARG A 225 19.98 4.93 -16.55
N ALA A 226 20.23 4.04 -15.60
CA ALA A 226 20.71 2.69 -15.89
C ALA A 226 19.74 1.92 -16.81
N PHE A 227 18.43 2.06 -16.56
CA PHE A 227 17.38 1.48 -17.38
C PHE A 227 17.37 2.07 -18.80
N LEU A 228 17.31 3.40 -18.93
CA LEU A 228 17.30 4.08 -20.24
C LEU A 228 18.56 3.74 -21.06
N SER A 229 19.73 3.72 -20.42
CA SER A 229 20.98 3.31 -21.09
C SER A 229 21.00 1.84 -21.48
N ALA A 230 20.31 0.96 -20.75
CA ALA A 230 20.14 -0.43 -21.18
C ALA A 230 19.29 -0.48 -22.47
N LEU A 231 18.16 0.22 -22.51
CA LEU A 231 17.28 0.28 -23.69
C LEU A 231 18.05 0.73 -24.95
N GLU A 232 18.82 1.81 -24.88
CA GLU A 232 19.53 2.36 -26.04
C GLU A 232 20.66 1.45 -26.56
N ARG A 233 21.22 0.62 -25.69
CA ARG A 233 22.34 -0.29 -26.02
C ARG A 233 21.89 -1.64 -26.53
N THR A 234 20.80 -2.19 -25.98
CA THR A 234 20.37 -3.56 -26.28
C THR A 234 19.17 -3.64 -27.21
N LEU A 235 18.43 -2.54 -27.39
CA LEU A 235 17.23 -2.49 -28.21
C LEU A 235 17.31 -1.36 -29.24
N LEU A 236 16.44 -1.41 -30.24
CA LEU A 236 16.26 -0.36 -31.25
C LEU A 236 15.44 0.79 -30.68
N VAL A 237 15.92 1.39 -29.59
CA VAL A 237 15.27 2.49 -28.88
C VAL A 237 16.23 3.67 -28.78
N ARG A 238 15.72 4.88 -28.96
CA ARG A 238 16.40 6.13 -28.63
C ARG A 238 15.56 6.94 -27.65
N THR A 239 16.22 7.72 -26.80
CA THR A 239 15.54 8.58 -25.83
C THR A 239 15.59 10.05 -26.23
N VAL A 240 14.50 10.78 -26.01
CA VAL A 240 14.43 12.24 -26.15
C VAL A 240 13.99 12.80 -24.79
N ARG A 241 14.74 13.74 -24.23
CA ARG A 241 14.41 14.34 -22.94
C ARG A 241 13.60 15.62 -23.14
N GLY A 242 12.51 15.75 -22.38
CA GLY A 242 11.76 16.99 -22.24
C GLY A 242 12.43 17.94 -21.25
N GLU A 243 12.11 19.23 -21.34
CA GLU A 243 12.60 20.26 -20.42
C GLU A 243 12.09 20.05 -18.98
N ASP A 244 10.93 19.40 -18.83
CA ASP A 244 10.31 19.03 -17.56
C ASP A 244 10.94 17.78 -16.90
N GLY A 245 11.96 17.19 -17.53
CA GLY A 245 12.61 15.95 -17.09
C GLY A 245 11.88 14.67 -17.52
N SER A 246 10.82 14.79 -18.33
CA SER A 246 10.19 13.64 -18.97
C SER A 246 11.15 13.02 -20.00
N VAL A 247 10.95 11.75 -20.30
CA VAL A 247 11.75 11.04 -21.31
C VAL A 247 10.82 10.34 -22.27
N MET A 248 10.90 10.66 -23.56
CA MET A 248 10.15 10.00 -24.61
C MET A 248 11.02 8.91 -25.27
N LEU A 249 10.47 7.70 -25.34
CA LEU A 249 11.06 6.56 -26.02
C LEU A 249 10.57 6.51 -27.46
N LEU A 250 11.49 6.46 -28.41
CA LEU A 250 11.22 6.36 -29.85
C LEU A 250 11.96 5.14 -30.41
N TYR A 251 11.39 4.52 -31.43
CA TYR A 251 12.09 3.46 -32.14
C TYR A 251 13.27 4.05 -32.92
N ARG A 252 14.38 3.32 -32.99
CA ARG A 252 15.56 3.69 -33.77
C ARG A 252 15.54 2.93 -35.10
N ASP A 253 15.14 3.63 -36.16
CA ASP A 253 15.24 3.11 -37.52
C ASP A 253 16.73 3.04 -37.94
N GLU A 254 17.16 1.87 -38.44
CA GLU A 254 18.57 1.60 -38.76
C GLU A 254 19.11 2.43 -39.94
N GLU A 255 18.23 3.04 -40.75
CA GLU A 255 18.60 3.74 -42.01
C GLU A 255 19.31 5.09 -41.82
N SER A 256 19.31 5.67 -40.62
CA SER A 256 19.94 7.00 -40.40
C SER A 256 21.47 6.98 -40.28
N THR A 257 22.11 5.80 -40.32
CA THR A 257 23.58 5.69 -40.19
C THR A 257 24.31 5.76 -41.55
N GLN A 258 23.65 5.48 -42.68
CA GLN A 258 24.32 5.47 -44.00
C GLN A 258 24.35 6.84 -44.73
N ALA A 259 23.49 7.79 -44.37
CA ALA A 259 23.45 9.11 -45.02
C ALA A 259 24.59 10.06 -44.58
N SER A 260 25.35 9.71 -43.53
CA SER A 260 26.48 10.51 -43.03
C SER A 260 27.84 10.12 -43.66
N GLU A 261 27.94 8.96 -44.32
CA GLU A 261 29.19 8.51 -44.96
C GLU A 261 29.23 8.80 -46.46
N SER A 262 28.09 9.01 -47.12
CA SER A 262 28.05 9.35 -48.55
C SER A 262 28.34 10.82 -48.87
N ASP A 263 28.39 11.70 -47.87
CA ASP A 263 28.66 13.15 -48.04
C ASP A 263 30.12 13.52 -47.71
N ARG A 264 30.99 12.51 -47.55
CA ARG A 264 32.44 12.65 -47.33
C ARG A 264 33.31 11.94 -48.37
N SER A 265 32.73 11.46 -49.47
CA SER A 265 33.46 10.86 -50.59
C SER A 265 33.41 11.73 -51.83
#